data_AF-A0A2V4DTM1-F1
#
_entry.id   AF-A0A2V4DTM1-F1
#
_cell.length_a   1.000
_cell.length_b   1.000
_cell.length_c   1.000
_cell.angle_alpha   90.00
_cell.angle_beta   90.00
_cell.angle_gamma   90.00
#
_symmetry.space_group_name_H-M   'P 1'
#
loop_
_entity.id
_entity.type
_entity.pdbx_description
1 polymer ?
#
loop_
_entity_poly.entity_id
_entity_poly.type
_entity_poly.pdbx_seq_one_letter_code
_entity_poly.pdbx_strand_id
1 'polypeptide(L)' 'MVQKFAAYGSDVSAGTYKCADCGYIYSNQSKKSLPPCPEHNKKPHSKNGWYVVSGQGDSVKDPHHTKK' A
#
# COMPACT_ATOMS: atom_id res chain seq x y z
N MET A 1 0.76 -7.86 -12.51
CA MET A 1 0.37 -6.88 -11.48
C MET A 1 1.39 -6.97 -10.35
N VAL A 2 2.35 -6.05 -10.25
CA VAL A 2 3.37 -6.11 -9.18
C VAL A 2 2.81 -5.33 -7.99
N GLN A 3 2.30 -6.04 -6.98
CA GLN A 3 1.90 -5.41 -5.73
C GLN A 3 3.13 -4.72 -5.12
N LYS A 4 3.15 -3.39 -5.14
CA LYS A 4 4.28 -2.61 -4.63
C LYS A 4 4.33 -2.80 -3.11
N PHE A 5 5.48 -3.24 -2.61
CA PHE A 5 5.78 -3.32 -1.19
C PHE A 5 6.58 -2.08 -0.78
N ALA A 6 6.12 -1.41 0.27
CA ALA A 6 6.76 -0.23 0.83
C ALA A 6 7.07 -0.47 2.31
N ALA A 7 8.34 -0.33 2.70
CA ALA A 7 8.74 -0.46 4.10
C ALA A 7 8.24 0.76 4.93
N TYR A 8 8.20 0.61 6.25
CA TYR A 8 7.88 1.74 7.13
C TYR A 8 8.86 2.90 6.93
N GLY A 9 8.35 4.12 6.89
CA GLY A 9 9.14 5.32 6.60
C GLY A 9 9.48 5.55 5.12
N SER A 10 9.10 4.64 4.20
CA SER A 10 9.27 4.88 2.76
C SER A 10 8.43 6.08 2.30
N ASP A 11 9.00 6.84 1.36
CA ASP A 11 8.27 7.91 0.67
C ASP A 11 7.23 7.29 -0.26
N VAL A 12 5.96 7.61 -0.03
CA VAL A 12 4.86 7.13 -0.85
C VAL A 12 3.83 8.23 -1.09
N SER A 13 2.99 8.04 -2.10
CA SER A 13 1.91 8.95 -2.43
C SER A 13 0.67 8.74 -1.54
N ALA A 14 -0.26 9.68 -1.60
CA ALA A 14 -1.57 9.49 -0.98
C ALA A 14 -2.26 8.26 -1.59
N GLY A 15 -2.78 7.39 -0.73
CA GLY A 15 -3.39 6.13 -1.11
C GLY A 15 -3.79 5.25 0.05
N THR A 16 -4.40 4.13 -0.27
CA THR A 16 -4.72 3.04 0.64
C THR A 16 -3.61 1.99 0.61
N TYR A 17 -3.18 1.60 1.79
CA TYR A 17 -2.10 0.67 2.06
C TYR A 17 -2.60 -0.44 2.98
N LYS A 18 -2.12 -1.66 2.81
CA LYS A 18 -2.46 -2.83 3.64
C LYS A 18 -1.22 -3.35 4.31
N CYS A 19 -1.23 -3.47 5.62
CA CYS A 19 -0.10 -4.02 6.36
C CYS A 19 0.22 -5.43 5.86
N ALA A 20 1.50 -5.68 5.60
CA ALA A 20 1.95 -6.95 5.04
C ALA A 20 1.93 -8.12 6.03
N ASP A 21 1.77 -7.80 7.32
CA ASP A 21 1.82 -8.73 8.44
C ASP A 21 0.43 -9.00 9.03
N CYS A 22 -0.25 -7.96 9.52
CA CYS A 22 -1.55 -8.10 10.18
C CYS A 22 -2.75 -7.86 9.26
N GLY A 23 -2.52 -7.34 8.04
CA GLY A 23 -3.59 -7.02 7.09
C GLY A 23 -4.37 -5.73 7.39
N TYR A 24 -3.92 -4.92 8.36
CA TYR A 24 -4.52 -3.62 8.69
C TYR A 24 -4.55 -2.69 7.48
N ILE A 25 -5.70 -2.06 7.22
CA ILE A 25 -5.85 -1.10 6.12
C ILE A 25 -5.58 0.31 6.64
N TYR A 26 -4.57 0.96 6.07
CA TYR A 26 -4.18 2.33 6.37
C TYR A 26 -4.44 3.22 5.16
N SER A 27 -5.27 4.25 5.35
CA SER A 27 -5.55 5.26 4.33
C SER A 27 -4.67 6.48 4.60
N ASN A 28 -3.67 6.68 3.75
CA ASN A 28 -2.77 7.81 3.78
C ASN A 28 -3.26 8.90 2.81
N GLN A 29 -3.73 10.05 3.30
CA GLN A 29 -4.30 11.09 2.42
C GLN A 29 -3.35 12.25 2.12
N SER A 30 -2.42 12.58 3.02
CA SER A 30 -1.54 13.75 2.86
C SER A 30 -0.11 13.55 3.36
N LYS A 31 0.24 12.39 3.93
CA LYS A 31 1.60 12.18 4.43
C LYS A 31 2.46 11.59 3.33
N LYS A 32 3.62 12.19 3.07
CA LYS A 32 4.61 11.59 2.16
C LYS A 32 5.31 10.38 2.77
N SER A 33 5.33 10.27 4.10
CA SER A 33 5.99 9.17 4.80
C SER A 33 4.98 8.21 5.42
N LEU A 34 5.14 6.90 5.17
CA LEU A 34 4.32 5.86 5.79
C LEU A 34 4.69 5.67 7.27
N PRO A 35 3.73 5.87 8.20
CA PRO A 35 3.96 5.50 9.58
C PRO A 35 4.05 3.96 9.74
N PRO A 36 4.66 3.48 10.83
CA PRO A 36 4.58 2.07 11.20
C PRO A 36 3.14 1.67 11.50
N CYS A 37 2.82 0.38 11.36
CA CYS A 37 1.47 -0.13 11.63
C CYS A 37 1.08 0.15 13.10
N PRO A 38 -0.13 0.68 13.38
CA PRO A 38 -0.58 0.90 14.76
C PRO A 38 -0.74 -0.43 15.53
N GLU A 39 -0.96 -1.54 14.82
CA GLU A 39 -0.98 -2.88 15.41
C GLU A 39 0.42 -3.51 15.56
N HIS A 40 1.49 -2.81 15.19
CA HIS A 40 2.87 -3.29 15.39
C HIS A 40 3.13 -3.69 16.83
N ASN A 41 2.64 -2.93 17.80
CA ASN A 41 2.80 -3.26 19.22
C ASN A 41 1.89 -4.38 19.71
N LYS A 42 0.85 -4.75 18.94
CA LYS A 42 -0.15 -5.76 19.33
C LYS A 42 0.08 -7.13 18.70
N LYS A 43 0.69 -7.16 17.52
CA LYS A 43 0.90 -8.37 16.72
C LYS A 43 2.33 -8.43 16.21
N PRO A 44 2.95 -9.62 16.11
CA PRO A 44 4.27 -9.76 15.53
C PRO A 44 4.23 -9.32 14.05
N HIS A 45 5.10 -8.39 13.70
CA HIS A 45 5.34 -7.97 12.33
C HIS A 45 6.72 -8.48 11.93
N SER A 46 6.81 -9.24 10.84
CA SER A 46 8.06 -9.79 10.31
C SER A 46 8.52 -9.06 9.04
N LYS A 47 7.58 -8.53 8.25
CA LYS A 47 7.87 -7.80 7.02
C LYS A 47 8.04 -6.30 7.26
N ASN A 48 7.42 -5.77 8.32
CA ASN A 48 7.51 -4.35 8.72
C ASN A 48 7.26 -3.40 7.54
N GLY A 49 6.19 -3.68 6.79
CA GLY A 49 5.88 -2.95 5.58
C GLY A 49 4.41 -2.98 5.22
N TRP A 50 4.13 -2.31 4.12
CA TRP A 50 2.81 -2.03 3.59
C TRP A 50 2.76 -2.48 2.12
N TYR A 51 1.69 -3.18 1.76
CA TYR A 51 1.30 -3.41 0.38
C TYR A 51 0.45 -2.23 -0.09
N VAL A 52 0.83 -1.62 -1.21
CA VAL A 52 0.02 -0.57 -1.82
C VAL A 52 -1.24 -1.21 -2.40
N VAL A 53 -2.41 -0.83 -1.87
CA VAL A 53 -3.71 -1.30 -2.35
C VAL A 53 -4.21 -0.37 -3.45
N SER A 54 -4.21 0.94 -3.17
CA SER A 54 -4.65 1.98 -4.11
C SER A 54 -3.87 3.27 -3.83
N GLY A 55 -2.75 3.51 -4.49
CA GLY A 55 -1.88 4.66 -4.16
C GLY A 55 -1.05 5.21 -5.31
N GLN A 56 -1.35 4.78 -6.52
CA GLN A 56 -0.86 5.39 -7.75
C GLN A 56 -2.02 5.26 -8.72
N GLY A 57 -2.26 6.29 -9.53
CA GLY A 57 -3.34 6.35 -10.52
C GLY A 57 -3.28 5.27 -11.58
N ASP A 58 -3.48 4.02 -11.18
CA ASP A 58 -3.92 2.97 -12.07
C ASP A 58 -5.43 3.10 -12.13
N SER A 59 -5.89 3.91 -13.09
CA SER A 59 -7.12 3.63 -13.79
C SER A 59 -7.11 2.15 -14.17
N VAL A 60 -7.59 1.30 -13.26
CA VAL A 60 -7.97 -0.07 -13.56
C VAL A 60 -9.18 0.02 -14.46
N LYS A 61 -8.92 0.27 -15.75
CA LYS A 61 -9.75 0.09 -16.96
C LYS A 61 -9.08 0.86 -18.10
N ASP A 62 -7.92 0.41 -18.56
CA ASP A 62 -7.73 0.31 -20.01
C ASP A 62 -8.36 -1.04 -20.40
N PRO A 63 -9.59 -1.06 -20.93
CA PRO A 63 -10.10 -2.25 -21.60
C PRO A 63 -9.23 -2.44 -22.84
N HIS A 64 -8.19 -3.25 -22.66
CA HIS A 64 -7.31 -3.83 -23.68
C HIS A 64 -7.97 -3.77 -25.06
N HIS A 65 -7.48 -2.86 -25.91
CA HIS A 65 -7.82 -2.77 -27.32
C HIS A 65 -7.67 -4.17 -27.94
N THR A 66 -8.79 -4.84 -28.22
CA THR A 66 -8.81 -6.04 -29.06
C THR A 66 -8.84 -5.54 -30.50
N LYS A 67 -7.66 -5.60 -31.14
CA LYS A 67 -7.52 -5.42 -32.59
C LYS A 67 -8.43 -6.46 -33.25
N LYS A 68 -9.42 -6.01 -34.02
CA LYS A 68 -10.08 -6.80 -35.06
C LYS A 68 -9.39 -6.52 -36.38
#